data_AF-A0A9Q0YRW7-F1
#
_entry.id   AF-A0A9Q0YRW7-F1
#
_cell.length_a   1.000
_cell.length_b   1.000
_cell.length_c   1.000
_cell.angle_alpha   90.00
_cell.angle_beta   90.00
_cell.angle_gamma   90.00
#
_symmetry.space_group_name_H-M   'P 1'
#
loop_
_entity.id
_entity.type
_entity.pdbx_description
1 polymer ?
#
loop_
_entity_poly.entity_id
_entity_poly.type
_entity_poly.pdbx_seq_one_letter_code
_entity_poly.pdbx_strand_id
1 'polypeptide(L)'
;MVEPSGKPIIMYTSPELYNTDNKLVLVDALEVEVCIQQCVFKDGQTCSDATVFRLCCDLMVEHDLDVPHNPQEAIILYNTLRDAIYREL
;
A
#
# COMPACT_ATOMS: atom_id res chain seq x y z
N MET A 1 -4.45 -10.08 -44.27
CA MET A 1 -5.05 -9.35 -43.13
C MET A 1 -4.55 -10.08 -41.89
N VAL A 2 -3.65 -9.48 -41.11
CA VAL A 2 -3.06 -10.14 -39.94
C VAL A 2 -4.05 -9.97 -38.79
N GLU A 3 -4.77 -11.02 -38.44
CA GLU A 3 -5.63 -11.03 -37.27
C GLU A 3 -4.75 -10.88 -36.02
N PRO A 4 -5.04 -9.94 -35.10
CA PRO A 4 -4.28 -9.77 -33.87
C PRO A 4 -4.67 -10.88 -32.89
N SER A 5 -4.38 -12.14 -33.19
CA SER A 5 -4.68 -13.24 -32.27
C SER A 5 -3.71 -13.22 -31.08
N GLY A 6 -4.26 -13.07 -29.87
CA GLY A 6 -3.58 -13.46 -28.63
C GLY A 6 -2.51 -12.52 -28.09
N LYS A 7 -2.48 -11.23 -28.44
CA LYS A 7 -1.59 -10.26 -27.77
C LYS A 7 -2.27 -9.70 -26.51
N PRO A 8 -1.78 -10.02 -25.29
CA PRO A 8 -2.41 -9.57 -24.05
C PRO A 8 -2.53 -8.04 -23.96
N ILE A 9 -1.57 -7.32 -24.55
CA ILE A 9 -1.59 -5.86 -24.60
C ILE A 9 -2.79 -5.35 -25.40
N ILE A 10 -3.10 -5.93 -26.58
CA ILE A 10 -4.23 -5.44 -27.40
C ILE A 10 -5.57 -5.77 -26.73
N MET A 11 -5.69 -6.94 -26.11
CA MET A 11 -6.88 -7.28 -25.30
C MET A 11 -7.06 -6.31 -24.13
N TYR A 12 -5.96 -5.87 -23.51
CA TYR A 12 -5.99 -4.91 -22.41
C TYR A 12 -6.30 -3.49 -22.87
N THR A 13 -5.64 -3.00 -23.93
CA THR A 13 -5.76 -1.61 -24.39
C THR A 13 -6.97 -1.35 -25.28
N SER A 14 -7.52 -2.38 -25.92
CA SER A 14 -8.63 -2.28 -26.88
C SER A 14 -9.61 -3.46 -26.72
N PRO A 15 -10.25 -3.59 -25.54
CA PRO A 15 -11.19 -4.68 -25.23
C PRO A 15 -12.40 -4.74 -26.17
N GLU A 16 -12.76 -3.63 -26.79
CA GLU A 16 -13.84 -3.54 -27.79
C GLU A 16 -13.58 -4.39 -29.04
N LEU A 17 -12.32 -4.63 -29.41
CA LEU A 17 -11.95 -5.52 -30.54
C LEU A 17 -12.29 -6.99 -30.26
N TYR A 18 -12.53 -7.35 -29.00
CA TYR A 18 -12.85 -8.70 -28.56
C TYR A 18 -14.29 -8.83 -28.04
N ASN A 19 -15.15 -7.83 -28.28
CA ASN A 19 -16.51 -7.76 -27.75
C ASN A 19 -16.55 -7.87 -26.21
N THR A 20 -15.54 -7.34 -25.53
CA THR A 20 -15.48 -7.28 -24.07
C THR A 20 -15.64 -5.85 -23.59
N ASP A 21 -16.16 -5.69 -22.37
CA ASP A 21 -16.34 -4.37 -21.77
C ASP A 21 -14.99 -3.69 -21.50
N ASN A 22 -14.91 -2.39 -21.81
CA ASN A 22 -13.80 -1.58 -21.34
C ASN A 22 -13.93 -1.34 -19.83
N LYS A 23 -12.96 -1.86 -19.07
CA LYS A 23 -12.84 -1.65 -17.62
C LYS A 23 -11.62 -0.77 -17.26
N LEU A 24 -10.95 -0.17 -18.25
CA LEU A 24 -9.84 0.74 -18.00
C LEU A 24 -10.35 2.02 -17.33
N VAL A 25 -9.69 2.40 -16.25
CA VAL A 25 -9.92 3.66 -15.56
C VAL A 25 -8.82 4.63 -15.99
N LEU A 26 -9.22 5.76 -16.56
CA LEU A 26 -8.28 6.83 -16.88
C LEU A 26 -7.79 7.45 -15.57
N VAL A 27 -6.47 7.50 -15.41
CA VAL A 27 -5.80 8.14 -14.27
C VAL A 27 -5.06 9.37 -14.78
N ASP A 28 -5.03 10.44 -13.99
CA ASP A 28 -4.24 11.61 -14.33
C ASP A 28 -2.75 11.28 -14.17
N ALA A 29 -1.96 11.53 -15.21
CA ALA A 29 -0.52 11.32 -15.18
C ALA A 29 0.16 12.16 -14.11
N LEU A 30 -0.35 13.36 -13.81
CA LEU A 30 0.18 14.20 -12.74
C LEU A 30 -0.08 13.60 -11.37
N GLU A 31 -1.29 13.05 -11.13
CA GLU A 31 -1.61 12.36 -9.89
C GLU A 31 -0.71 11.13 -9.68
N VAL A 32 -0.50 10.35 -10.75
CA VAL A 32 0.40 9.20 -10.73
C VAL A 32 1.84 9.62 -10.42
N GLU A 33 2.34 10.68 -11.06
CA GLU A 33 3.70 11.17 -10.83
C GLU A 33 3.87 11.67 -9.38
N VAL A 34 2.91 12.42 -8.85
CA VAL A 34 2.91 12.85 -7.43
C VAL A 34 2.97 11.63 -6.50
N CYS A 35 2.16 10.60 -6.77
CA CYS A 35 2.20 9.38 -5.99
C CYS A 35 3.57 8.69 -6.08
N ILE A 36 4.19 8.61 -7.27
CA ILE A 36 5.52 8.00 -7.45
C ILE A 36 6.58 8.77 -6.66
N GLN A 37 6.56 10.10 -6.71
CA GLN A 37 7.52 10.94 -5.98
C GLN A 37 7.38 10.83 -4.45
N GLN A 38 6.18 10.51 -3.96
CA GLN A 38 5.91 10.28 -2.54
C GLN A 38 6.06 8.81 -2.13
N CYS A 39 6.19 7.89 -3.08
CA CYS A 39 6.49 6.50 -2.79
C CYS A 39 7.92 6.38 -2.28
N VAL A 40 8.08 5.86 -1.08
CA VAL A 40 9.38 5.43 -0.57
C VAL A 40 9.47 3.94 -0.79
N PHE A 41 10.51 3.47 -1.48
CA PHE A 41 10.82 2.04 -1.45
C PHE A 41 11.05 1.65 0.00
N LYS A 42 10.43 0.56 0.43
CA LYS A 42 10.74 -0.07 1.72
C LYS A 42 12.17 -0.58 1.60
N ASP A 43 13.14 0.29 1.89
CA ASP A 43 14.50 -0.13 2.15
C ASP A 43 14.43 -1.13 3.30
N GLY A 44 15.37 -2.08 3.37
CA GLY A 44 15.32 -3.17 4.35
C GLY A 44 15.32 -2.73 5.84
N GLN A 45 15.22 -1.43 6.11
CA GLN A 45 15.02 -0.85 7.43
C GLN A 45 13.52 -0.82 7.75
N THR A 46 13.07 -1.85 8.46
CA THR A 46 11.85 -1.76 9.27
C THR A 46 11.98 -0.58 10.24
N CYS A 47 11.11 0.41 10.10
CA CYS A 47 11.01 1.61 10.95
C CYS A 47 12.31 2.44 10.94
N SER A 48 12.25 3.62 10.32
CA SER A 48 13.36 4.56 10.15
C SER A 48 14.01 5.06 11.47
N ASP A 49 13.53 4.63 12.63
CA ASP A 49 14.12 4.90 13.93
C ASP A 49 13.98 3.67 14.87
N ALA A 50 15.12 3.10 15.28
CA ALA A 50 15.18 1.97 16.20
C ALA A 50 14.61 2.29 17.59
N THR A 51 14.64 3.55 18.00
CA THR A 51 14.06 4.07 19.23
C THR A 51 12.54 4.02 19.17
N VAL A 52 11.95 4.47 18.05
CA VAL A 52 10.50 4.42 17.84
C VAL A 52 10.02 2.98 17.79
N PHE A 53 10.76 2.09 17.14
CA PHE A 53 10.44 0.67 17.14
C PHE A 53 10.46 0.06 18.56
N ARG A 54 11.51 0.36 19.34
CA ARG A 54 11.61 -0.10 20.73
C ARG A 54 10.44 0.40 21.57
N LEU A 55 10.12 1.69 21.48
CA LEU A 55 9.00 2.31 22.18
C LEU A 55 7.67 1.64 21.82
N CYS A 56 7.43 1.37 20.54
CA CYS A 56 6.27 0.61 20.10
C CYS A 56 6.21 -0.78 20.74
N CYS A 57 7.32 -1.52 20.80
CA CYS A 57 7.36 -2.82 21.46
C CYS A 57 7.05 -2.71 22.95
N ASP A 58 7.58 -1.71 23.64
CA ASP A 58 7.37 -1.52 25.08
C ASP A 58 5.89 -1.19 25.36
N LEU A 59 5.29 -0.29 24.56
CA LEU A 59 3.85 0.03 24.64
C LEU A 59 2.96 -1.17 24.34
N MET A 60 3.35 -2.03 23.38
CA MET A 60 2.61 -3.25 23.10
C MET A 60 2.61 -4.20 24.30
N VAL A 61 3.74 -4.36 24.98
CA VAL A 61 3.85 -5.19 26.19
C VAL A 61 3.04 -4.58 27.35
N GLU A 62 3.09 -3.27 27.52
CA GLU A 62 2.36 -2.57 28.60
C GLU A 62 0.84 -2.67 28.44
N HIS A 63 0.35 -2.58 27.21
CA HIS A 63 -1.08 -2.59 26.89
C HIS A 63 -1.64 -3.97 26.50
N ASP A 64 -0.85 -5.04 26.63
CA ASP A 64 -1.24 -6.41 26.24
C ASP A 64 -1.71 -6.48 24.77
N LEU A 65 -0.98 -5.81 23.87
CA LEU A 65 -1.28 -5.77 22.44
C LEU A 65 -0.45 -6.81 21.68
N ASP A 66 -1.14 -7.63 20.91
CA ASP A 66 -0.53 -8.68 20.10
C ASP A 66 0.02 -8.20 18.74
N VAL A 67 0.93 -8.99 18.19
CA VAL A 67 1.40 -8.84 16.80
C VAL A 67 0.23 -9.11 15.85
N PRO A 68 0.00 -8.25 14.84
CA PRO A 68 -1.17 -8.37 13.97
C PRO A 68 -0.99 -9.52 12.97
N HIS A 69 -2.04 -10.32 12.77
CA HIS A 69 -2.04 -11.48 11.87
C HIS A 69 -2.70 -11.17 10.52
N ASN A 70 -3.41 -10.05 10.41
CA ASN A 70 -4.03 -9.59 9.19
C ASN A 70 -3.90 -8.05 9.01
N PRO A 71 -4.13 -7.52 7.80
CA PRO A 71 -4.00 -6.09 7.54
C PRO A 71 -4.89 -5.20 8.40
N GLN A 72 -6.10 -5.66 8.76
CA GLN A 72 -7.03 -4.92 9.59
C GLN A 72 -6.49 -4.74 11.01
N GLU A 73 -6.00 -5.82 11.61
CA GLU A 73 -5.31 -5.79 12.91
C GLU A 73 -4.07 -4.90 12.87
N ALA A 74 -3.31 -4.92 11.78
CA ALA A 74 -2.12 -4.08 11.64
C ALA A 74 -2.48 -2.59 11.61
N ILE A 75 -3.57 -2.21 10.93
CA ILE A 75 -4.08 -0.84 10.91
C ILE A 75 -4.55 -0.41 12.30
N ILE A 76 -5.24 -1.28 13.03
CA ILE A 76 -5.70 -1.00 14.39
C ILE A 76 -4.50 -0.79 15.31
N LEU A 77 -3.53 -1.71 15.30
CA LEU A 77 -2.34 -1.62 16.12
C LEU A 77 -1.54 -0.34 15.83
N TYR A 78 -1.35 0.01 14.55
CA TYR A 78 -0.66 1.24 14.17
C TYR A 78 -1.36 2.49 14.72
N ASN A 79 -2.68 2.60 14.58
CA ASN A 79 -3.42 3.75 15.10
C ASN A 79 -3.34 3.83 16.63
N THR A 80 -3.50 2.70 17.33
CA THR A 80 -3.39 2.63 18.79
C THR A 80 -2.02 3.11 19.28
N LEU A 81 -0.93 2.57 18.70
CA LEU A 81 0.43 2.92 19.09
C LEU A 81 0.76 4.38 18.75
N ARG A 82 0.33 4.85 17.57
CA ARG A 82 0.50 6.25 17.17
C ARG A 82 -0.17 7.19 18.16
N ASP A 83 -1.42 6.91 18.53
CA ASP A 83 -2.18 7.75 19.44
C ASP A 83 -1.61 7.72 20.86
N ALA A 84 -1.02 6.59 21.30
CA ALA A 84 -0.30 6.49 22.57
C ALA A 84 0.96 7.36 22.56
N ILE A 85 1.79 7.26 21.52
CA ILE A 85 3.03 8.04 21.40
C ILE A 85 2.74 9.56 21.39
N TYR A 86 1.70 10.00 20.67
CA TYR A 86 1.31 11.42 20.65
C TYR A 86 0.72 11.94 21.97
N ARG A 87 0.31 11.08 22.91
CA ARG A 87 -0.14 11.52 24.24
C ARG A 87 1.02 11.72 25.22
N GLU A 88 2.15 11.06 24.99
CA GLU A 88 3.33 11.14 25.85
C GLU A 88 4.35 12.22 25.42
N LEU A 89 4.21 12.73 24.19
CA LEU A 89 5.00 13.84 23.62
C LEU A 89 4.25 15.18 23.73
#